data_AF-A0A9P9A343-F1
#
_entry.id   AF-A0A9P9A343-F1
#
_cell.length_a   1.000
_cell.length_b   1.000
_cell.length_c   1.000
_cell.angle_alpha   90.00
_cell.angle_beta   90.00
_cell.angle_gamma   90.00
#
_symmetry.space_group_name_H-M   'P 1'
#
loop_
_entity.id
_entity.type
_entity.pdbx_description
1 polymer ?
#
loop_
_entity_poly.entity_id
_entity_poly.type
_entity_poly.pdbx_seq_one_letter_code
_entity_poly.pdbx_strand_id
1 'polypeptide(L)'
;MLPPFSFSDVPALRNNTRPLIGTVAPAVTSENFKSPRCLQKPAAKSFTHRLNIESRARCAATLKDGAADLEKGVISLSTGRPAAEYFPFLRLAMQLPKGPPFGTASCLSTSKTIGKYDLRDGSASFDLATCLNYGYSAGSEQLLRFVTEHVEVVHDPPYSDWQCSLTIGSTSALDAAYRMFCSRGDYILTEEFTYSGAIEAARPLGLRLAPVKMDEQGLSASDLDVVLSDWDPVERGAEKPFLLYVIPTGQNPTGATQSAQRRKEIYAVAERHDLYIIEDDPYYYIHFNGEQSPIVRPEQRSDGLPNERVAEFLSRLAPSYLSLDVSGRVLRLDSTSKMLAPGLRCSWMTGASDIISRFLYHHDLSIVSPSGLSQLAIHTLLDEVWGHEGFISWLDYLRTEYLQRRDVVQGACQDLLPKEICSWQVPDAGMFYWIRIDWRAHPAAKGTNESELEVFMAVEDCIYRTALKHGVMFCKGSAFRADNEQCRELFFRATFATATLQQLVEAIRRFRKALLEEFYNA
;
A
#
# COMPACT_ATOMS: atom_id res chain seq x y z
N MET A 1 26.13 -16.08 5.40
CA MET A 1 25.30 -14.93 4.97
C MET A 1 25.83 -14.46 3.62
N LEU A 2 24.94 -14.26 2.64
CA LEU A 2 25.32 -13.69 1.35
C LEU A 2 25.68 -12.21 1.54
N PRO A 3 26.61 -11.63 0.73
CA PRO A 3 26.90 -10.21 0.81
C PRO A 3 25.63 -9.37 0.57
N PRO A 4 25.48 -8.22 1.23
CA PRO A 4 24.31 -7.35 1.04
C PRO A 4 24.26 -6.86 -0.40
N PHE A 5 23.08 -6.91 -1.01
CA PHE A 5 22.81 -6.32 -2.33
C PHE A 5 22.23 -4.93 -2.15
N SER A 6 22.74 -3.96 -2.89
CA SER A 6 22.42 -2.54 -2.72
C SER A 6 22.20 -1.85 -4.06
N PHE A 7 21.72 -0.60 -4.04
CA PHE A 7 21.51 0.16 -5.27
C PHE A 7 22.79 0.41 -6.07
N SER A 8 23.98 0.40 -5.45
CA SER A 8 25.25 0.51 -6.17
C SER A 8 25.59 -0.73 -6.99
N ASP A 9 24.96 -1.87 -6.72
CA ASP A 9 25.17 -3.13 -7.44
C ASP A 9 24.26 -3.25 -8.67
N VAL A 10 23.15 -2.48 -8.72
CA VAL A 10 22.16 -2.51 -9.81
C VAL A 10 22.76 -2.24 -11.19
N PRO A 11 23.66 -1.25 -11.40
CA PRO A 11 24.28 -1.05 -12.71
C PRO A 11 25.07 -2.27 -13.19
N ALA A 12 25.80 -2.94 -12.30
CA ALA A 12 26.53 -4.17 -12.62
C ALA A 12 25.56 -5.32 -12.93
N LEU A 13 24.45 -5.43 -12.20
CA LEU A 13 23.39 -6.40 -12.49
C LEU A 13 22.80 -6.19 -13.89
N ARG A 14 22.44 -4.95 -14.24
CA ARG A 14 21.89 -4.61 -15.57
C ARG A 14 22.85 -4.93 -16.70
N ASN A 15 24.16 -4.70 -16.50
CA ASN A 15 25.18 -5.03 -17.50
C ASN A 15 25.37 -6.55 -17.71
N ASN A 16 25.01 -7.37 -16.72
CA ASN A 16 25.19 -8.82 -16.74
C ASN A 16 23.88 -9.60 -16.97
N THR A 17 22.74 -8.90 -17.12
CA THR A 17 21.43 -9.49 -17.39
C THR A 17 21.01 -9.20 -18.83
N ARG A 18 19.96 -9.88 -19.31
CA ARG A 18 19.48 -9.66 -20.68
C ARG A 18 19.05 -8.20 -20.89
N PRO A 19 19.30 -7.60 -22.08
CA PRO A 19 18.75 -6.28 -22.38
C PRO A 19 17.22 -6.32 -22.43
N LEU A 20 16.60 -5.14 -22.29
CA LEU A 20 15.17 -4.96 -22.55
C LEU A 20 14.88 -5.30 -24.02
N ILE A 21 13.77 -5.99 -24.28
CA ILE A 21 13.40 -6.44 -25.63
C ILE A 21 12.92 -5.25 -26.47
N GLY A 22 12.23 -4.29 -25.87
CA GLY A 22 11.74 -3.08 -26.54
C GLY A 22 10.68 -3.37 -27.60
N THR A 23 9.84 -4.39 -27.38
CA THR A 23 8.75 -4.77 -28.30
C THR A 23 7.37 -4.62 -27.65
N VAL A 24 6.30 -4.79 -28.44
CA VAL A 24 4.92 -4.71 -27.95
C VAL A 24 4.54 -5.97 -27.17
N ALA A 25 4.08 -5.79 -25.93
CA ALA A 25 3.61 -6.83 -25.01
C ALA A 25 4.57 -8.04 -24.89
N PRO A 26 5.86 -7.84 -24.51
CA PRO A 26 6.76 -8.95 -24.28
C PRO A 26 6.31 -9.71 -23.02
N ALA A 27 6.36 -11.04 -23.06
CA ALA A 27 6.25 -11.83 -21.85
C ALA A 27 7.43 -11.51 -20.94
N VAL A 28 7.16 -11.19 -19.68
CA VAL A 28 8.20 -10.75 -18.73
C VAL A 28 7.86 -11.19 -17.32
N THR A 29 8.89 -11.56 -16.55
CA THR A 29 8.79 -11.90 -15.13
C THR A 29 9.95 -11.29 -14.37
N SER A 30 9.85 -11.20 -13.04
CA SER A 30 10.97 -10.75 -12.19
C SER A 30 12.22 -11.62 -12.32
N GLU A 31 12.12 -12.90 -12.72
CA GLU A 31 13.30 -13.75 -12.99
C GLU A 31 14.26 -13.13 -14.01
N ASN A 32 13.74 -12.28 -14.91
CA ASN A 32 14.57 -11.59 -15.89
C ASN A 32 15.48 -10.52 -15.29
N PHE A 33 15.20 -10.06 -14.06
CA PHE A 33 15.83 -8.89 -13.46
C PHE A 33 16.39 -9.13 -12.06
N LYS A 34 16.02 -10.23 -11.39
CA LYS A 34 16.59 -10.59 -10.08
C LYS A 34 18.08 -10.87 -10.17
N SER A 35 18.81 -10.53 -9.12
CA SER A 35 20.22 -10.89 -9.04
C SER A 35 20.42 -12.41 -8.87
N PRO A 36 21.55 -12.98 -9.33
CA PRO A 36 21.89 -14.38 -9.10
C PRO A 36 21.94 -14.79 -7.62
N ARG A 37 21.99 -13.82 -6.69
CA ARG A 37 21.93 -14.06 -5.24
C ARG A 37 20.58 -14.67 -4.85
N CYS A 38 19.49 -14.28 -5.50
CA CYS A 38 18.16 -14.83 -5.24
C CYS A 38 18.11 -16.34 -5.48
N LEU A 39 18.81 -16.85 -6.49
CA LEU A 39 18.85 -18.28 -6.83
C LEU A 39 19.53 -19.15 -5.77
N GLN A 40 20.24 -18.54 -4.80
CA GLN A 40 20.94 -19.26 -3.72
C GLN A 40 20.06 -19.44 -2.48
N LYS A 41 18.85 -18.87 -2.48
CA LYS A 41 17.86 -18.97 -1.40
C LYS A 41 16.98 -20.21 -1.60
N PRO A 42 16.33 -20.75 -0.56
CA PRO A 42 15.36 -21.83 -0.71
C PRO A 42 14.14 -21.37 -1.52
N ALA A 43 13.43 -22.29 -2.16
CA ALA A 43 12.14 -22.00 -2.77
C ALA A 43 11.04 -21.82 -1.72
N ALA A 44 10.00 -21.06 -2.05
CA ALA A 44 8.78 -20.93 -1.27
C ALA A 44 8.06 -22.28 -1.08
N LYS A 45 7.25 -22.38 -0.02
CA LYS A 45 6.23 -23.43 0.08
C LYS A 45 5.11 -23.09 -0.91
N SER A 46 4.50 -24.12 -1.50
CA SER A 46 3.32 -23.87 -2.34
C SER A 46 2.10 -23.60 -1.47
N PHE A 47 1.31 -22.59 -1.85
CA PHE A 47 0.03 -22.25 -1.25
C PHE A 47 -1.16 -22.56 -2.18
N THR A 48 -0.92 -23.37 -3.21
CA THR A 48 -1.96 -23.74 -4.19
C THR A 48 -3.14 -24.52 -3.59
N HIS A 49 -2.94 -25.22 -2.46
CA HIS A 49 -4.03 -25.87 -1.71
C HIS A 49 -5.04 -24.89 -1.10
N ARG A 50 -4.64 -23.62 -0.92
CA ARG A 50 -5.49 -22.53 -0.40
C ARG A 50 -6.29 -21.80 -1.48
N LEU A 51 -6.05 -22.08 -2.76
CA LEU A 51 -6.79 -21.45 -3.85
C LEU A 51 -8.21 -21.99 -3.90
N ASN A 52 -9.19 -21.16 -4.26
CA ASN A 52 -10.57 -21.63 -4.45
C ASN A 52 -10.77 -22.28 -5.84
N ILE A 53 -12.00 -22.70 -6.13
CA ILE A 53 -12.34 -23.32 -7.42
C ILE A 53 -12.20 -22.36 -8.60
N GLU A 54 -12.53 -21.07 -8.44
CA GLU A 54 -12.39 -20.06 -9.50
C GLU A 54 -10.93 -19.91 -9.92
N SER A 55 -10.03 -19.71 -8.96
CA SER A 55 -8.60 -19.50 -9.20
C SER A 55 -7.92 -20.72 -9.82
N ARG A 56 -8.27 -21.93 -9.35
CA ARG A 56 -7.75 -23.18 -9.92
C ARG A 56 -8.23 -23.43 -11.35
N ALA A 57 -9.44 -22.99 -11.69
CA ALA A 57 -9.99 -23.15 -13.04
C ALA A 57 -9.39 -22.17 -14.06
N ARG A 58 -8.79 -21.06 -13.62
CA ARG A 58 -8.11 -20.10 -14.51
C ARG A 58 -6.83 -20.71 -15.10
N CYS A 59 -6.62 -20.46 -16.38
CA CYS A 59 -5.43 -20.82 -17.14
C CYS A 59 -4.91 -19.60 -17.92
N ALA A 60 -3.71 -19.72 -18.48
CA ALA A 60 -3.13 -18.67 -19.33
C ALA A 60 -4.06 -18.35 -20.52
N ALA A 61 -4.15 -17.07 -20.88
CA ALA A 61 -4.92 -16.66 -22.04
C ALA A 61 -4.31 -17.21 -23.35
N THR A 62 -5.07 -18.03 -24.07
CA THR A 62 -4.66 -18.72 -25.31
C THR A 62 -4.09 -17.79 -26.38
N LEU A 63 -4.61 -16.57 -26.51
CA LEU A 63 -4.14 -15.57 -27.47
C LEU A 63 -2.81 -14.91 -27.06
N LYS A 64 -2.46 -14.91 -25.77
CA LYS A 64 -1.20 -14.33 -25.28
C LYS A 64 -0.05 -15.32 -25.41
N ASP A 65 -0.31 -16.63 -25.30
CA ASP A 65 0.71 -17.67 -25.47
C ASP A 65 1.29 -17.69 -26.89
N GLY A 66 0.45 -17.58 -27.94
CA GLY A 66 0.90 -17.57 -29.34
C GLY A 66 1.66 -16.32 -29.78
N ALA A 67 1.74 -15.28 -28.95
CA ALA A 67 2.54 -14.08 -29.22
C ALA A 67 4.02 -14.26 -28.84
N ALA A 68 4.36 -15.26 -28.01
CA ALA A 68 5.72 -15.56 -27.61
C ALA A 68 6.55 -16.18 -28.76
N ASP A 69 5.90 -16.77 -29.76
CA ASP A 69 6.52 -17.39 -30.94
C ASP A 69 6.92 -16.37 -32.03
N LEU A 70 6.72 -15.07 -31.80
CA LEU A 70 7.00 -14.04 -32.80
C LEU A 70 8.50 -13.75 -32.92
N GLU A 71 9.19 -14.55 -33.71
CA GLU A 71 10.61 -14.35 -34.02
C GLU A 71 10.85 -13.13 -34.93
N LYS A 72 12.08 -12.58 -34.87
CA LYS A 72 12.50 -11.46 -35.69
C LYS A 72 12.40 -11.81 -37.18
N GLY A 73 11.58 -11.07 -37.92
CA GLY A 73 11.36 -11.26 -39.36
C GLY A 73 10.06 -11.99 -39.72
N VAL A 74 9.33 -12.52 -38.74
CA VAL A 74 8.00 -13.09 -38.95
C VAL A 74 6.96 -11.99 -39.09
N ILE A 75 6.18 -12.03 -40.17
CA ILE A 75 4.99 -11.17 -40.35
C ILE A 75 3.83 -11.82 -39.60
N SER A 76 3.36 -11.16 -38.53
CA SER A 76 2.21 -11.64 -37.76
C SER A 76 0.89 -11.24 -38.40
N LEU A 77 0.01 -12.22 -38.65
CA LEU A 77 -1.41 -12.01 -38.94
C LEU A 77 -2.30 -12.64 -37.85
N SER A 78 -1.74 -12.92 -36.66
CA SER A 78 -2.42 -13.68 -35.61
C SER A 78 -3.28 -12.79 -34.70
N THR A 79 -2.63 -11.94 -33.90
CA THR A 79 -3.31 -11.12 -32.90
C THR A 79 -3.84 -9.82 -33.48
N GLY A 80 -5.02 -9.36 -33.01
CA GLY A 80 -5.64 -8.09 -33.41
C GLY A 80 -4.98 -6.84 -32.81
N ARG A 81 -3.65 -6.75 -32.84
CA ARG A 81 -2.90 -5.58 -32.35
C ARG A 81 -2.92 -4.48 -33.41
N PRO A 82 -3.49 -3.29 -33.13
CA PRO A 82 -3.47 -2.20 -34.11
C PRO A 82 -2.03 -1.71 -34.36
N ALA A 83 -1.76 -1.31 -35.60
CA ALA A 83 -0.51 -0.65 -35.93
C ALA A 83 -0.42 0.72 -35.24
N ALA A 84 0.77 1.06 -34.73
CA ALA A 84 0.97 2.29 -33.96
C ALA A 84 0.77 3.59 -34.78
N GLU A 85 0.77 3.51 -36.11
CA GLU A 85 0.39 4.61 -36.99
C GLU A 85 -1.04 5.11 -36.75
N TYR A 86 -1.95 4.24 -36.29
CA TYR A 86 -3.35 4.60 -36.01
C TYR A 86 -3.55 5.21 -34.63
N PHE A 87 -2.53 5.30 -33.79
CA PHE A 87 -2.63 5.97 -32.48
C PHE A 87 -2.47 7.49 -32.67
N PRO A 88 -3.42 8.34 -32.26
CA PRO A 88 -3.40 9.78 -32.55
C PRO A 88 -2.48 10.59 -31.60
N PHE A 89 -1.37 10.00 -31.14
CA PHE A 89 -0.42 10.62 -30.22
C PHE A 89 1.00 10.56 -30.80
N LEU A 90 1.60 11.70 -31.10
CA LEU A 90 2.93 11.76 -31.73
C LEU A 90 4.05 11.95 -30.72
N ARG A 91 3.82 12.76 -29.68
CA ARG A 91 4.78 13.09 -28.64
C ARG A 91 4.05 13.33 -27.32
N LEU A 92 4.72 12.97 -26.23
CA LEU A 92 4.34 13.30 -24.87
C LEU A 92 5.50 14.07 -24.23
N ALA A 93 5.23 15.28 -23.75
CA ALA A 93 6.20 16.08 -23.02
C ALA A 93 5.82 16.14 -21.54
N MET A 94 6.78 15.83 -20.67
CA MET A 94 6.63 15.86 -19.23
C MET A 94 7.67 16.79 -18.61
N GLN A 95 7.21 17.69 -17.74
CA GLN A 95 8.08 18.50 -16.91
C GLN A 95 8.15 17.85 -15.53
N LEU A 96 9.31 17.29 -15.20
CA LEU A 96 9.51 16.44 -14.02
C LEU A 96 10.53 17.08 -13.07
N PRO A 97 10.43 16.88 -11.74
CA PRO A 97 11.49 17.29 -10.82
C PRO A 97 12.79 16.55 -11.18
N LYS A 98 13.90 17.27 -11.35
CA LYS A 98 15.20 16.67 -11.74
C LYS A 98 15.80 15.80 -10.63
N GLY A 99 15.50 16.11 -9.38
CA GLY A 99 16.06 15.47 -8.19
C GLY A 99 16.11 16.44 -7.01
N PRO A 100 16.74 16.06 -5.89
CA PRO A 100 16.87 16.92 -4.72
C PRO A 100 17.67 18.22 -5.00
N PRO A 101 17.42 19.32 -4.24
CA PRO A 101 16.42 19.43 -3.18
C PRO A 101 14.99 19.51 -3.73
N PHE A 102 14.08 18.79 -3.10
CA PHE A 102 12.64 18.83 -3.40
C PHE A 102 11.94 19.93 -2.59
N GLY A 103 10.78 20.39 -3.05
CA GLY A 103 9.89 21.27 -2.26
C GLY A 103 10.22 22.77 -2.24
N THR A 104 11.24 23.22 -2.99
CA THR A 104 11.64 24.64 -3.09
C THR A 104 11.00 25.32 -4.31
N ALA A 105 10.83 26.65 -4.27
CA ALA A 105 10.42 27.43 -5.45
C ALA A 105 11.43 27.32 -6.63
N SER A 106 12.62 26.79 -6.36
CA SER A 106 13.73 26.56 -7.29
C SER A 106 13.90 25.09 -7.70
N CYS A 107 12.97 24.19 -7.37
CA CYS A 107 13.09 22.77 -7.73
C CYS A 107 13.34 22.66 -9.24
N LEU A 108 14.57 22.30 -9.60
CA LEU A 108 15.00 22.26 -10.99
C LEU A 108 14.14 21.22 -11.69
N SER A 109 13.45 21.63 -12.75
CA SER A 109 12.71 20.71 -13.59
C SER A 109 13.57 20.24 -14.75
N THR A 110 13.35 18.99 -15.16
CA THR A 110 13.86 18.45 -16.41
C THR A 110 12.68 18.18 -17.32
N SER A 111 12.84 18.51 -18.60
CA SER A 111 11.83 18.20 -19.61
C SER A 111 12.21 16.90 -20.30
N LYS A 112 11.29 15.95 -20.32
CA LYS A 112 11.41 14.69 -21.06
C LYS A 112 10.35 14.68 -22.14
N THR A 113 10.78 14.59 -23.40
CA THR A 113 9.87 14.41 -24.55
C THR A 113 10.07 13.00 -25.08
N ILE A 114 9.00 12.23 -25.10
CA ILE A 114 8.97 10.87 -25.64
C ILE A 114 8.12 10.90 -26.91
N GLY A 115 8.74 10.55 -28.03
CA GLY A 115 8.11 10.39 -29.32
C GLY A 115 7.56 8.98 -29.53
N LYS A 116 6.84 8.83 -30.64
CA LYS A 116 6.15 7.60 -30.96
C LYS A 116 7.08 6.41 -31.23
N TYR A 117 8.25 6.64 -31.83
CA TYR A 117 9.11 5.56 -32.33
C TYR A 117 10.53 5.63 -31.77
N ASP A 118 10.70 6.26 -30.62
CA ASP A 118 12.00 6.56 -29.99
C ASP A 118 12.75 5.31 -29.51
N LEU A 119 12.09 4.13 -29.48
CA LEU A 119 12.80 2.86 -29.31
C LEU A 119 13.65 2.50 -30.55
N ARG A 120 13.22 2.91 -31.75
CA ARG A 120 13.85 2.49 -33.03
C ARG A 120 15.22 3.12 -33.24
N ASP A 121 15.41 4.35 -32.76
CA ASP A 121 16.68 5.08 -32.83
C ASP A 121 17.49 4.98 -31.54
N GLY A 122 16.99 4.25 -30.53
CA GLY A 122 17.62 4.05 -29.23
C GLY A 122 17.62 5.30 -28.34
N SER A 123 16.82 6.31 -28.66
CA SER A 123 16.76 7.56 -27.90
C SER A 123 15.95 7.45 -26.59
N ALA A 124 15.09 6.42 -26.48
CA ALA A 124 14.35 6.09 -25.27
C ALA A 124 14.37 4.58 -25.00
N SER A 125 14.02 4.20 -23.75
CA SER A 125 13.85 2.79 -23.35
C SER A 125 12.38 2.33 -23.34
N PHE A 126 11.45 3.27 -23.52
CA PHE A 126 10.01 3.04 -23.64
C PHE A 126 9.38 4.17 -24.48
N ASP A 127 8.67 3.84 -25.56
CA ASP A 127 8.08 4.82 -26.49
C ASP A 127 6.54 4.77 -26.55
N LEU A 128 5.93 5.73 -27.25
CA LEU A 128 4.45 5.76 -27.37
C LEU A 128 3.90 4.65 -28.27
N ALA A 129 4.65 4.15 -29.26
CA ALA A 129 4.20 3.02 -30.08
C ALA A 129 4.01 1.76 -29.24
N THR A 130 4.84 1.58 -28.21
CA THR A 130 4.78 0.44 -27.30
C THR A 130 3.79 0.68 -26.16
N CYS A 131 3.86 1.83 -25.48
CA CYS A 131 3.04 2.07 -24.29
C CYS A 131 1.55 2.28 -24.59
N LEU A 132 1.19 2.75 -25.79
CA LEU A 132 -0.21 2.91 -26.20
C LEU A 132 -0.82 1.63 -26.78
N ASN A 133 0.00 0.60 -26.98
CA ASN A 133 -0.49 -0.70 -27.44
C ASN A 133 -0.91 -1.58 -26.25
N TYR A 134 -1.43 -2.76 -26.55
CA TYR A 134 -1.68 -3.77 -25.53
C TYR A 134 -0.39 -4.13 -24.78
N GLY A 135 -0.52 -4.46 -23.50
CA GLY A 135 0.57 -4.86 -22.61
C GLY A 135 0.42 -6.28 -22.07
N TYR A 136 1.52 -6.83 -21.55
CA TYR A 136 1.51 -8.08 -20.81
C TYR A 136 0.96 -7.88 -19.39
N SER A 137 0.35 -8.91 -18.80
CA SER A 137 -0.39 -8.74 -17.54
C SER A 137 0.46 -8.50 -16.31
N ALA A 138 1.76 -8.83 -16.37
CA ALA A 138 2.71 -8.44 -15.33
C ALA A 138 3.11 -6.96 -15.41
N GLY A 139 2.75 -6.26 -16.49
CA GLY A 139 3.18 -4.89 -16.79
C GLY A 139 4.27 -4.82 -17.86
N SER A 140 4.77 -3.61 -18.11
CA SER A 140 5.89 -3.37 -19.02
C SER A 140 7.20 -3.88 -18.41
N GLU A 141 8.08 -4.42 -19.25
CA GLU A 141 9.39 -4.90 -18.79
C GLU A 141 10.24 -3.79 -18.18
N GLN A 142 10.08 -2.56 -18.67
CA GLN A 142 10.80 -1.37 -18.22
C GLN A 142 10.50 -1.06 -16.76
N LEU A 143 9.22 -0.93 -16.42
CA LEU A 143 8.82 -0.59 -15.06
C LEU A 143 8.94 -1.82 -14.13
N LEU A 144 8.68 -3.03 -14.63
CA LEU A 144 8.84 -4.25 -13.84
C LEU A 144 10.30 -4.50 -13.44
N ARG A 145 11.28 -4.14 -14.28
CA ARG A 145 12.71 -4.17 -13.94
C ARG A 145 13.00 -3.27 -12.75
N PHE A 146 12.60 -1.99 -12.82
CA PHE A 146 12.81 -1.04 -11.72
C PHE A 146 12.18 -1.55 -10.42
N VAL A 147 10.92 -2.01 -10.47
CA VAL A 147 10.21 -2.54 -9.30
C VAL A 147 10.91 -3.77 -8.73
N THR A 148 11.37 -4.69 -9.57
CA THR A 148 12.06 -5.92 -9.12
C THR A 148 13.37 -5.59 -8.40
N GLU A 149 14.18 -4.69 -8.98
CA GLU A 149 15.43 -4.23 -8.36
C GLU A 149 15.17 -3.51 -7.03
N HIS A 150 14.15 -2.65 -6.99
CA HIS A 150 13.75 -1.92 -5.80
C HIS A 150 13.33 -2.87 -4.67
N VAL A 151 12.51 -3.87 -4.97
CA VAL A 151 12.08 -4.90 -4.01
C VAL A 151 13.26 -5.72 -3.51
N GLU A 152 14.19 -6.11 -4.38
CA GLU A 152 15.35 -6.90 -3.97
C GLU A 152 16.27 -6.16 -2.99
N VAL A 153 16.46 -4.85 -3.20
CA VAL A 153 17.29 -4.02 -2.30
C VAL A 153 16.56 -3.67 -1.01
N VAL A 154 15.28 -3.27 -1.08
CA VAL A 154 14.55 -2.75 0.09
C VAL A 154 14.01 -3.86 0.99
N HIS A 155 13.49 -4.93 0.40
CA HIS A 155 12.81 -6.00 1.16
C HIS A 155 13.60 -7.30 1.22
N ASP A 156 14.45 -7.57 0.23
CA ASP A 156 15.31 -8.75 0.18
C ASP A 156 14.60 -10.09 0.52
N PRO A 157 13.53 -10.50 -0.20
CA PRO A 157 12.71 -11.65 0.19
C PRO A 157 13.55 -12.92 0.40
N PRO A 158 13.40 -13.68 1.50
CA PRO A 158 14.35 -14.73 1.89
C PRO A 158 14.16 -16.08 1.16
N TYR A 159 13.46 -16.09 0.03
CA TYR A 159 13.24 -17.26 -0.84
C TYR A 159 13.61 -16.93 -2.29
N SER A 160 13.77 -17.92 -3.16
CA SER A 160 14.33 -17.72 -4.51
C SER A 160 13.31 -17.30 -5.55
N ASP A 161 12.09 -17.82 -5.47
CA ASP A 161 11.05 -17.77 -6.49
C ASP A 161 9.95 -16.73 -6.18
N TRP A 162 10.32 -15.62 -5.55
CA TRP A 162 9.45 -14.44 -5.48
C TRP A 162 9.36 -13.74 -6.83
N GLN A 163 8.20 -13.15 -7.11
CA GLN A 163 7.95 -12.34 -8.30
C GLN A 163 7.16 -11.09 -7.97
N CYS A 164 7.36 -10.07 -8.80
CA CYS A 164 6.53 -8.87 -8.83
C CYS A 164 5.54 -8.92 -10.00
N SER A 165 4.41 -8.25 -9.85
CA SER A 165 3.51 -7.90 -10.95
C SER A 165 2.99 -6.49 -10.73
N LEU A 166 2.87 -5.71 -11.80
CA LEU A 166 2.19 -4.43 -11.72
C LEU A 166 0.69 -4.63 -11.48
N THR A 167 0.07 -3.66 -10.81
CA THR A 167 -1.35 -3.66 -10.43
C THR A 167 -1.94 -2.27 -10.66
N ILE A 168 -3.27 -2.16 -10.75
CA ILE A 168 -3.93 -0.84 -10.78
C ILE A 168 -4.14 -0.24 -9.37
N GLY A 169 -3.34 -0.66 -8.40
CA GLY A 169 -3.36 -0.25 -6.99
C GLY A 169 -3.83 -1.36 -6.04
N SER A 170 -3.51 -1.22 -4.74
CA SER A 170 -3.81 -2.22 -3.69
C SER A 170 -5.27 -2.67 -3.68
N THR A 171 -6.24 -1.78 -3.90
CA THR A 171 -7.68 -2.11 -3.90
C THR A 171 -8.02 -3.22 -4.90
N SER A 172 -7.48 -3.15 -6.13
CA SER A 172 -7.75 -4.17 -7.15
C SER A 172 -7.02 -5.47 -6.87
N ALA A 173 -5.81 -5.39 -6.30
CA ALA A 173 -5.05 -6.57 -5.91
C ALA A 173 -5.75 -7.30 -4.74
N LEU A 174 -6.31 -6.56 -3.78
CA LEU A 174 -7.06 -7.11 -2.66
C LEU A 174 -8.35 -7.81 -3.11
N ASP A 175 -9.13 -7.20 -4.02
CA ASP A 175 -10.31 -7.84 -4.62
C ASP A 175 -9.93 -9.16 -5.31
N ALA A 176 -8.87 -9.12 -6.15
CA ALA A 176 -8.37 -10.32 -6.81
C ALA A 176 -7.90 -11.39 -5.80
N ALA A 177 -7.23 -10.99 -4.71
CA ALA A 177 -6.81 -11.90 -3.66
C ALA A 177 -8.00 -12.60 -2.99
N TYR A 178 -9.04 -11.84 -2.61
CA TYR A 178 -10.26 -12.41 -2.04
C TYR A 178 -10.94 -13.39 -3.01
N ARG A 179 -11.04 -13.04 -4.29
CA ARG A 179 -11.59 -13.94 -5.32
C ARG A 179 -10.70 -15.15 -5.61
N MET A 180 -9.42 -15.08 -5.31
CA MET A 180 -8.49 -16.18 -5.55
C MET A 180 -8.48 -17.20 -4.41
N PHE A 181 -8.53 -16.72 -3.16
CA PHE A 181 -8.38 -17.55 -1.97
C PHE A 181 -9.72 -17.96 -1.36
N CYS A 182 -10.74 -17.10 -1.40
CA CYS A 182 -11.95 -17.29 -0.61
C CYS A 182 -13.15 -17.69 -1.47
N SER A 183 -14.09 -18.39 -0.84
CA SER A 183 -15.42 -18.69 -1.36
C SER A 183 -16.48 -17.99 -0.51
N ARG A 184 -17.69 -17.84 -1.05
CA ARG A 184 -18.81 -17.27 -0.31
C ARG A 184 -19.05 -18.06 0.99
N GLY A 185 -19.11 -17.35 2.11
CA GLY A 185 -19.27 -17.92 3.45
C GLY A 185 -17.97 -18.01 4.24
N ASP A 186 -16.81 -17.94 3.60
CA ASP A 186 -15.51 -18.01 4.28
C ASP A 186 -15.27 -16.78 5.19
N TYR A 187 -14.42 -16.96 6.19
CA TYR A 187 -13.88 -15.88 7.00
C TYR A 187 -12.51 -15.42 6.50
N ILE A 188 -12.26 -14.12 6.60
CA ILE A 188 -10.92 -13.54 6.55
C ILE A 188 -10.60 -12.90 7.89
N LEU A 189 -9.34 -13.00 8.32
CA LEU A 189 -8.85 -12.34 9.53
C LEU A 189 -8.48 -10.91 9.19
N THR A 190 -8.88 -9.97 10.04
CA THR A 190 -8.49 -8.56 9.93
C THR A 190 -8.20 -7.99 11.32
N GLU A 191 -7.53 -6.87 11.34
CA GLU A 191 -7.52 -5.95 12.49
C GLU A 191 -8.95 -5.56 12.91
N GLU A 192 -9.21 -5.33 14.20
CA GLU A 192 -10.56 -4.98 14.71
C GLU A 192 -11.10 -3.70 14.07
N PHE A 193 -10.21 -2.72 13.88
CA PHE A 193 -10.43 -1.55 13.04
C PHE A 193 -9.51 -1.68 11.84
N THR A 194 -10.06 -1.66 10.62
CA THR A 194 -9.29 -1.84 9.40
C THR A 194 -9.77 -0.92 8.29
N TYR A 195 -9.08 -0.92 7.16
CA TYR A 195 -9.43 -0.09 6.03
C TYR A 195 -10.84 -0.41 5.54
N SER A 196 -11.72 0.59 5.51
CA SER A 196 -13.12 0.41 5.08
C SER A 196 -13.23 -0.22 3.69
N GLY A 197 -12.32 0.12 2.77
CA GLY A 197 -12.29 -0.50 1.43
C GLY A 197 -12.01 -2.00 1.45
N ALA A 198 -11.25 -2.51 2.43
CA ALA A 198 -11.02 -3.94 2.60
C ALA A 198 -12.29 -4.66 3.08
N ILE A 199 -13.06 -4.02 3.96
CA ILE A 199 -14.38 -4.50 4.43
C ILE A 199 -15.40 -4.49 3.28
N GLU A 200 -15.47 -3.37 2.57
CA GLU A 200 -16.40 -3.14 1.46
C GLU A 200 -16.09 -4.03 0.25
N ALA A 201 -14.84 -4.46 0.06
CA ALA A 201 -14.49 -5.47 -0.94
C ALA A 201 -14.90 -6.89 -0.50
N ALA A 202 -14.75 -7.22 0.79
CA ALA A 202 -15.04 -8.56 1.31
C ALA A 202 -16.55 -8.88 1.37
N ARG A 203 -17.36 -7.97 1.91
CA ARG A 203 -18.79 -8.23 2.20
C ARG A 203 -19.63 -8.61 0.97
N PRO A 204 -19.53 -7.94 -0.20
CA PRO A 204 -20.30 -8.30 -1.39
C PRO A 204 -19.94 -9.67 -1.97
N LEU A 205 -18.70 -10.14 -1.75
CA LEU A 205 -18.27 -11.50 -2.10
C LEU A 205 -18.86 -12.56 -1.14
N GLY A 206 -19.60 -12.12 -0.12
CA GLY A 206 -20.17 -12.97 0.92
C GLY A 206 -19.14 -13.48 1.93
N LEU A 207 -18.01 -12.77 2.05
CA LEU A 207 -17.00 -13.07 3.05
C LEU A 207 -17.37 -12.43 4.40
N ARG A 208 -17.03 -13.13 5.46
CA ARG A 208 -17.19 -12.68 6.85
C ARG A 208 -15.83 -12.24 7.40
N LEU A 209 -15.85 -11.34 8.38
CA LEU A 209 -14.63 -10.85 9.01
C LEU A 209 -14.49 -11.48 10.39
N ALA A 210 -13.30 -12.00 10.68
CA ALA A 210 -12.89 -12.47 11.99
C ALA A 210 -11.96 -11.39 12.59
N PRO A 211 -12.49 -10.46 13.40
CA PRO A 211 -11.69 -9.38 13.96
C PRO A 211 -10.67 -9.92 14.96
N VAL A 212 -9.44 -9.43 14.85
CA VAL A 212 -8.36 -9.68 15.79
C VAL A 212 -8.09 -8.38 16.54
N LYS A 213 -8.06 -8.45 17.87
CA LYS A 213 -7.82 -7.29 18.72
C LYS A 213 -6.48 -6.64 18.43
N MET A 214 -6.39 -5.36 18.81
CA MET A 214 -5.23 -4.53 18.58
C MET A 214 -4.76 -3.87 19.88
N ASP A 215 -3.50 -3.47 19.90
CA ASP A 215 -2.92 -2.56 20.89
C ASP A 215 -2.20 -1.39 20.18
N GLU A 216 -1.36 -0.65 20.91
CA GLU A 216 -0.62 0.52 20.38
C GLU A 216 0.33 0.15 19.21
N GLN A 217 0.71 -1.13 19.09
CA GLN A 217 1.50 -1.66 17.98
C GLN A 217 0.63 -2.30 16.88
N GLY A 218 -0.68 -2.14 16.92
CA GLY A 218 -1.62 -2.71 15.95
C GLY A 218 -2.05 -4.12 16.31
N LEU A 219 -2.24 -4.99 15.32
CA LEU A 219 -2.72 -6.37 15.51
C LEU A 219 -1.97 -7.12 16.63
N SER A 220 -2.70 -7.77 17.53
CA SER A 220 -2.15 -8.58 18.63
C SER A 220 -1.86 -10.01 18.17
N ALA A 221 -0.60 -10.45 18.31
CA ALA A 221 -0.20 -11.81 17.95
C ALA A 221 -0.86 -12.86 18.86
N SER A 222 -1.03 -12.58 20.16
CA SER A 222 -1.68 -13.49 21.09
C SER A 222 -3.17 -13.63 20.79
N ASP A 223 -3.87 -12.52 20.49
CA ASP A 223 -5.29 -12.59 20.13
C ASP A 223 -5.49 -13.28 18.78
N LEU A 224 -4.57 -13.12 17.82
CA LEU A 224 -4.58 -13.87 16.56
C LEU A 224 -4.54 -15.39 16.82
N ASP A 225 -3.62 -15.83 17.69
CA ASP A 225 -3.45 -17.24 18.07
C ASP A 225 -4.69 -17.78 18.81
N VAL A 226 -5.29 -16.98 19.70
CA VAL A 226 -6.53 -17.33 20.41
C VAL A 226 -7.70 -17.49 19.43
N VAL A 227 -7.95 -16.51 18.56
CA VAL A 227 -9.03 -16.56 17.56
C VAL A 227 -8.92 -17.83 16.71
N LEU A 228 -7.69 -18.21 16.34
CA LEU A 228 -7.43 -19.39 15.51
C LEU A 228 -7.48 -20.70 16.29
N SER A 229 -7.01 -20.73 17.53
CA SER A 229 -6.97 -21.94 18.35
C SER A 229 -8.34 -22.33 18.88
N ASP A 230 -9.17 -21.34 19.21
CA ASP A 230 -10.53 -21.52 19.73
C ASP A 230 -11.58 -21.58 18.59
N TRP A 231 -11.14 -21.73 17.34
CA TRP A 231 -12.05 -21.75 16.20
C TRP A 231 -12.88 -23.04 16.15
N ASP A 232 -14.18 -22.94 16.45
CA ASP A 232 -15.16 -24.00 16.22
C ASP A 232 -15.93 -23.77 14.91
N PRO A 233 -15.76 -24.63 13.88
CA PRO A 233 -16.47 -24.51 12.61
C PRO A 233 -17.99 -24.63 12.72
N VAL A 234 -18.51 -25.35 13.72
CA VAL A 234 -19.95 -25.53 13.94
C VAL A 234 -20.56 -24.25 14.48
N GLU A 235 -19.95 -23.66 15.51
CA GLU A 235 -20.43 -22.40 16.08
C GLU A 235 -20.29 -21.23 15.11
N ARG A 236 -19.17 -21.18 14.37
CA ARG A 236 -18.91 -20.13 13.39
C ARG A 236 -19.62 -20.36 12.05
N GLY A 237 -20.11 -21.58 11.80
CA GLY A 237 -20.72 -21.97 10.52
C GLY A 237 -19.77 -21.83 9.33
N ALA A 238 -18.45 -22.00 9.53
CA ALA A 238 -17.43 -22.05 8.50
C ALA A 238 -16.10 -22.60 9.04
N GLU A 239 -15.30 -23.14 8.13
CA GLU A 239 -13.94 -23.57 8.41
C GLU A 239 -13.05 -22.45 8.94
N LYS A 240 -11.99 -22.86 9.63
CA LYS A 240 -10.99 -21.96 10.22
C LYS A 240 -10.39 -21.03 9.15
N PRO A 241 -10.40 -19.70 9.35
CA PRO A 241 -9.84 -18.76 8.38
C PRO A 241 -8.34 -18.95 8.25
N PHE A 242 -7.82 -18.77 7.04
CA PHE A 242 -6.39 -18.82 6.77
C PHE A 242 -5.85 -17.53 6.17
N LEU A 243 -6.69 -16.64 5.67
CA LEU A 243 -6.26 -15.40 5.01
C LEU A 243 -6.27 -14.25 6.02
N LEU A 244 -5.10 -13.63 6.25
CA LEU A 244 -4.92 -12.47 7.12
C LEU A 244 -4.68 -11.22 6.28
N TYR A 245 -5.57 -10.22 6.38
CA TYR A 245 -5.32 -8.87 5.87
C TYR A 245 -4.80 -7.98 7.00
N VAL A 246 -3.65 -7.33 6.77
CA VAL A 246 -2.98 -6.51 7.79
C VAL A 246 -2.33 -5.28 7.15
N ILE A 247 -2.35 -4.16 7.88
CA ILE A 247 -1.70 -2.89 7.49
C ILE A 247 -0.60 -2.58 8.52
N PRO A 248 0.64 -3.08 8.34
CA PRO A 248 1.63 -3.12 9.42
C PRO A 248 2.23 -1.76 9.80
N THR A 249 2.13 -0.78 8.90
CA THR A 249 2.75 0.54 9.04
C THR A 249 1.69 1.62 8.93
N GLY A 250 1.62 2.54 9.90
CA GLY A 250 0.70 3.67 9.88
C GLY A 250 -0.75 3.22 9.64
N GLN A 251 -1.17 2.19 10.39
CA GLN A 251 -2.37 1.39 10.19
C GLN A 251 -3.59 2.27 9.93
N ASN A 252 -4.42 1.90 8.95
CA ASN A 252 -5.65 2.63 8.66
C ASN A 252 -6.84 1.96 9.36
N PRO A 253 -7.48 2.59 10.37
CA PRO A 253 -7.44 4.03 10.68
C PRO A 253 -6.56 4.45 11.86
N THR A 254 -6.00 3.51 12.63
CA THR A 254 -5.50 3.76 13.99
C THR A 254 -4.20 4.56 14.06
N GLY A 255 -3.41 4.57 12.98
CA GLY A 255 -2.05 5.11 12.94
C GLY A 255 -1.01 4.21 13.62
N ALA A 256 -1.42 3.08 14.21
CA ALA A 256 -0.53 2.14 14.88
C ALA A 256 0.52 1.56 13.91
N THR A 257 1.71 1.25 14.42
CA THR A 257 2.79 0.68 13.62
C THR A 257 3.41 -0.50 14.34
N GLN A 258 3.45 -1.65 13.68
CA GLN A 258 4.02 -2.87 14.23
C GLN A 258 5.54 -2.76 14.27
N SER A 259 6.12 -2.98 15.45
CA SER A 259 7.58 -3.14 15.59
C SER A 259 8.08 -4.38 14.84
N ALA A 260 9.38 -4.44 14.58
CA ALA A 260 10.01 -5.63 13.99
C ALA A 260 9.76 -6.89 14.82
N GLN A 261 9.68 -6.75 16.15
CA GLN A 261 9.38 -7.86 17.06
C GLN A 261 7.92 -8.32 16.93
N ARG A 262 6.96 -7.38 16.89
CA ARG A 262 5.54 -7.70 16.67
C ARG A 262 5.31 -8.43 15.34
N ARG A 263 5.96 -7.99 14.26
CA ARG A 263 5.88 -8.65 12.95
C ARG A 263 6.39 -10.09 12.99
N LYS A 264 7.48 -10.36 13.72
CA LYS A 264 8.00 -11.73 13.94
C LYS A 264 7.03 -12.60 14.74
N GLU A 265 6.39 -12.05 15.76
CA GLU A 265 5.40 -12.77 16.58
C GLU A 265 4.18 -13.17 15.76
N ILE A 266 3.63 -12.24 14.97
CA ILE A 266 2.50 -12.51 14.07
C ILE A 266 2.90 -13.52 12.99
N TYR A 267 4.10 -13.40 12.40
CA TYR A 267 4.60 -14.37 11.41
C TYR A 267 4.74 -15.77 12.01
N ALA A 268 5.17 -15.90 13.27
CA ALA A 268 5.26 -17.18 13.96
C ALA A 268 3.87 -17.83 14.17
N VAL A 269 2.84 -17.03 14.47
CA VAL A 269 1.45 -17.51 14.53
C VAL A 269 0.94 -17.91 13.13
N ALA A 270 1.31 -17.15 12.10
CA ALA A 270 1.00 -17.49 10.71
C ALA A 270 1.64 -18.83 10.27
N GLU A 271 2.89 -19.10 10.67
CA GLU A 271 3.51 -20.42 10.48
C GLU A 271 2.76 -21.53 11.22
N ARG A 272 2.40 -21.30 12.49
CA ARG A 272 1.73 -22.31 13.34
C ARG A 272 0.36 -22.72 12.80
N HIS A 273 -0.40 -21.77 12.26
CA HIS A 273 -1.76 -21.99 11.78
C HIS A 273 -1.89 -22.08 10.25
N ASP A 274 -0.76 -22.10 9.55
CA ASP A 274 -0.69 -22.10 8.09
C ASP A 274 -1.52 -20.98 7.44
N LEU A 275 -1.33 -19.75 7.91
CA LEU A 275 -1.98 -18.57 7.37
C LEU A 275 -1.26 -18.04 6.13
N TYR A 276 -2.02 -17.41 5.23
CA TYR A 276 -1.49 -16.59 4.15
C TYR A 276 -1.72 -15.11 4.48
N ILE A 277 -0.68 -14.29 4.38
CA ILE A 277 -0.69 -12.88 4.81
C ILE A 277 -0.80 -11.98 3.57
N ILE A 278 -1.82 -11.13 3.55
CA ILE A 278 -1.89 -9.96 2.67
C ILE A 278 -1.38 -8.76 3.47
N GLU A 279 -0.16 -8.35 3.15
CA GLU A 279 0.47 -7.14 3.70
C GLU A 279 0.12 -5.96 2.79
N ASP A 280 -0.84 -5.11 3.19
CA ASP A 280 -1.18 -3.87 2.47
C ASP A 280 -0.47 -2.69 3.11
N ASP A 281 0.61 -2.22 2.48
CA ASP A 281 1.57 -1.32 3.13
C ASP A 281 1.80 -0.02 2.33
N PRO A 282 0.75 0.76 2.05
CA PRO A 282 0.86 1.98 1.25
C PRO A 282 1.66 3.09 1.96
N TYR A 283 1.93 2.93 3.26
CA TYR A 283 2.62 3.92 4.09
C TYR A 283 4.02 3.49 4.51
N TYR A 284 4.55 2.38 3.97
CA TYR A 284 5.82 1.79 4.36
C TYR A 284 7.01 2.75 4.41
N TYR A 285 7.02 3.81 3.59
CA TYR A 285 8.14 4.76 3.54
C TYR A 285 7.91 6.03 4.38
N ILE A 286 6.74 6.17 5.02
CA ILE A 286 6.40 7.33 5.85
C ILE A 286 6.60 6.92 7.32
N HIS A 287 7.82 6.56 7.71
CA HIS A 287 8.16 6.27 9.12
C HIS A 287 8.77 7.49 9.79
N PHE A 288 8.30 7.82 10.99
CA PHE A 288 8.80 8.89 11.82
C PHE A 288 9.74 8.39 12.92
N ASN A 289 9.66 7.11 13.30
CA ASN A 289 10.54 6.49 14.30
C ASN A 289 10.61 7.24 15.65
N GLY A 290 9.47 7.78 16.11
CA GLY A 290 9.41 8.59 17.33
C GLY A 290 10.17 9.92 17.26
N GLU A 291 10.72 10.31 16.10
CA GLU A 291 11.35 11.61 15.90
C GLU A 291 10.34 12.73 16.19
N GLN A 292 10.83 13.86 16.69
CA GLN A 292 10.07 15.10 16.75
C GLN A 292 10.80 16.12 15.89
N SER A 293 10.09 16.74 14.95
CA SER A 293 10.60 17.93 14.29
C SER A 293 10.71 19.03 15.33
N PRO A 294 11.76 19.89 15.27
CA PRO A 294 11.65 21.21 15.86
C PRO A 294 10.33 21.82 15.36
N ILE A 295 9.49 22.36 16.24
CA ILE A 295 8.24 23.03 15.83
C ILE A 295 8.64 24.28 15.06
N VAL A 296 8.91 24.13 13.76
CA VAL A 296 9.16 25.22 12.85
C VAL A 296 7.80 25.85 12.60
N ARG A 297 7.58 27.05 13.14
CA ARG A 297 6.39 27.85 12.78
C ARG A 297 6.34 27.94 11.25
N PRO A 298 5.17 28.00 10.59
CA PRO A 298 5.09 28.07 9.13
C PRO A 298 6.00 29.14 8.50
N GLU A 299 6.27 30.21 9.26
CA GLU A 299 7.11 31.36 8.93
C GLU A 299 8.63 31.09 8.98
N GLN A 300 9.07 29.98 9.56
CA GLN A 300 10.47 29.62 9.82
C GLN A 300 11.01 28.51 8.91
N ARG A 301 10.28 28.15 7.84
CA ARG A 301 10.66 27.08 6.90
C ARG A 301 12.03 27.39 6.27
N SER A 302 12.99 26.49 6.44
CA SER A 302 14.18 26.44 5.59
C SER A 302 13.92 25.48 4.43
N ASP A 303 13.89 26.01 3.22
CA ASP A 303 13.83 25.24 1.99
C ASP A 303 15.12 24.39 1.82
N GLY A 304 14.98 23.14 1.36
CA GLY A 304 16.12 22.27 1.01
C GLY A 304 16.72 21.48 2.18
N LEU A 305 15.94 20.56 2.75
CA LEU A 305 16.46 19.58 3.72
C LEU A 305 17.62 18.79 3.07
N PRO A 306 18.75 18.62 3.77
CA PRO A 306 19.79 17.71 3.31
C PRO A 306 19.21 16.30 3.35
N ASN A 307 19.21 15.60 2.21
CA ASN A 307 18.85 14.19 2.20
C ASN A 307 19.80 13.44 3.13
N GLU A 308 19.24 12.55 3.95
CA GLU A 308 20.06 11.52 4.58
C GLU A 308 20.73 10.67 3.49
N ARG A 309 21.84 10.01 3.84
CA ARG A 309 22.41 9.02 2.90
C ARG A 309 21.37 7.92 2.72
N VAL A 310 21.16 7.45 1.49
CA VAL A 310 20.19 6.38 1.14
C VAL A 310 20.22 5.20 2.12
N ALA A 311 21.43 4.77 2.53
CA ALA A 311 21.60 3.68 3.50
C ALA A 311 21.03 3.98 4.90
N GLU A 312 21.11 5.23 5.36
CA GLU A 312 20.58 5.65 6.65
C GLU A 312 19.05 5.63 6.65
N PHE A 313 18.42 6.22 5.63
CA PHE A 313 16.97 6.17 5.46
C PHE A 313 16.44 4.72 5.40
N LEU A 314 17.10 3.84 4.63
CA LEU A 314 16.69 2.44 4.56
C LEU A 314 16.86 1.71 5.91
N SER A 315 17.93 2.02 6.68
CA SER A 315 18.16 1.40 7.99
C SER A 315 17.11 1.76 9.04
N ARG A 316 16.36 2.83 8.81
CA ARG A 316 15.27 3.30 9.67
C ARG A 316 13.96 2.55 9.45
N LEU A 317 13.80 1.87 8.33
CA LEU A 317 12.56 1.17 8.01
C LEU A 317 12.50 -0.16 8.77
N ALA A 318 11.38 -0.40 9.46
CA ALA A 318 11.14 -1.71 10.06
C ALA A 318 11.02 -2.78 8.95
N PRO A 319 11.60 -4.00 9.11
CA PRO A 319 11.47 -5.07 8.13
C PRO A 319 10.00 -5.35 7.80
N SER A 320 9.67 -5.49 6.51
CA SER A 320 8.32 -5.90 6.08
C SER A 320 8.07 -7.38 6.39
N TYR A 321 6.81 -7.82 6.34
CA TYR A 321 6.51 -9.26 6.38
C TYR A 321 7.21 -10.00 5.23
N LEU A 322 7.29 -9.39 4.05
CA LEU A 322 8.03 -9.93 2.91
C LEU A 322 9.52 -10.18 3.23
N SER A 323 10.18 -9.30 3.99
CA SER A 323 11.56 -9.52 4.46
C SER A 323 11.71 -10.68 5.44
N LEU A 324 10.63 -11.03 6.16
CA LEU A 324 10.60 -12.14 7.11
C LEU A 324 10.10 -13.45 6.48
N ASP A 325 9.70 -13.42 5.20
CA ASP A 325 8.87 -14.46 4.60
C ASP A 325 9.62 -15.72 4.16
N VAL A 326 10.14 -16.49 5.11
CA VAL A 326 10.90 -17.72 4.85
C VAL A 326 10.10 -18.83 4.16
N SER A 327 8.76 -18.77 4.21
CA SER A 327 7.87 -19.77 3.60
C SER A 327 7.23 -19.34 2.29
N GLY A 328 7.35 -18.09 1.86
CA GLY A 328 6.59 -17.56 0.71
C GLY A 328 5.09 -17.39 0.98
N ARG A 329 4.70 -17.11 2.23
CA ARG A 329 3.31 -16.97 2.68
C ARG A 329 2.79 -15.53 2.68
N VAL A 330 3.56 -14.58 2.13
CA VAL A 330 3.22 -13.16 2.11
C VAL A 330 2.96 -12.70 0.68
N LEU A 331 1.79 -12.11 0.47
CA LEU A 331 1.51 -11.24 -0.66
C LEU A 331 1.59 -9.79 -0.18
N ARG A 332 2.65 -9.09 -0.59
CA ARG A 332 2.85 -7.67 -0.30
C ARG A 332 2.19 -6.82 -1.37
N LEU A 333 1.43 -5.81 -0.96
CA LEU A 333 0.82 -4.80 -1.83
C LEU A 333 1.51 -3.45 -1.58
N ASP A 334 2.26 -2.98 -2.56
CA ASP A 334 2.85 -1.65 -2.55
C ASP A 334 1.97 -0.68 -3.35
N SER A 335 2.04 0.62 -3.02
CA SER A 335 1.16 1.62 -3.63
C SER A 335 1.87 2.91 -3.98
N THR A 336 1.92 3.23 -5.27
CA THR A 336 2.35 4.56 -5.73
C THR A 336 1.35 5.65 -5.36
N SER A 337 0.16 5.29 -4.87
CA SER A 337 -0.89 6.26 -4.55
C SER A 337 -0.51 7.20 -3.41
N LYS A 338 0.37 6.75 -2.52
CA LYS A 338 0.87 7.50 -1.37
C LYS A 338 2.36 7.80 -1.45
N MET A 339 3.05 7.28 -2.48
CA MET A 339 4.44 7.58 -2.79
C MET A 339 4.56 8.65 -3.88
N LEU A 340 3.71 8.63 -4.91
CA LEU A 340 3.76 9.51 -6.09
C LEU A 340 2.43 10.24 -6.29
N ALA A 341 1.42 9.55 -6.84
CA ALA A 341 0.10 10.13 -7.09
C ALA A 341 -0.99 9.05 -7.23
N PRO A 342 -2.15 9.19 -6.56
CA PRO A 342 -3.24 8.21 -6.60
C PRO A 342 -3.89 8.08 -7.98
N GLY A 343 -3.89 9.14 -8.78
CA GLY A 343 -4.47 9.16 -10.12
C GLY A 343 -3.72 8.32 -11.16
N LEU A 344 -2.48 7.89 -10.86
CA LEU A 344 -1.69 7.06 -11.77
C LEU A 344 -2.30 5.67 -11.96
N ARG A 345 -3.02 5.15 -10.96
CA ARG A 345 -3.62 3.80 -10.98
C ARG A 345 -2.64 2.74 -11.46
N CYS A 346 -1.41 2.79 -10.96
CA CYS A 346 -0.33 1.88 -11.34
C CYS A 346 0.58 1.67 -10.13
N SER A 347 0.64 0.47 -9.59
CA SER A 347 1.46 0.06 -8.45
C SER A 347 1.96 -1.37 -8.66
N TRP A 348 2.39 -2.08 -7.62
CA TRP A 348 2.86 -3.45 -7.76
C TRP A 348 2.49 -4.30 -6.55
N MET A 349 2.56 -5.60 -6.74
CA MET A 349 2.49 -6.60 -5.68
C MET A 349 3.67 -7.56 -5.80
N THR A 350 4.06 -8.15 -4.67
CA THR A 350 5.16 -9.11 -4.59
C THR A 350 4.73 -10.35 -3.81
N GLY A 351 5.07 -11.54 -4.28
CA GLY A 351 4.80 -12.80 -3.59
C GLY A 351 5.41 -14.00 -4.29
N ALA A 352 5.10 -15.21 -3.82
CA ALA A 352 5.56 -16.46 -4.43
C ALA A 352 5.07 -16.60 -5.89
N SER A 353 5.93 -17.16 -6.74
CA SER A 353 5.69 -17.26 -8.20
C SER A 353 4.40 -18.00 -8.55
N ASP A 354 4.02 -19.03 -7.80
CA ASP A 354 2.80 -19.81 -8.01
C ASP A 354 1.53 -18.97 -7.74
N ILE A 355 1.57 -18.13 -6.72
CA ILE A 355 0.49 -17.18 -6.39
C ILE A 355 0.47 -16.02 -7.39
N ILE A 356 1.61 -15.39 -7.71
CA ILE A 356 1.66 -14.30 -8.70
C ILE A 356 1.13 -14.76 -10.05
N SER A 357 1.46 -15.99 -10.47
CA SER A 357 0.91 -16.57 -11.72
C SER A 357 -0.62 -16.63 -11.72
N ARG A 358 -1.27 -16.92 -10.58
CA ARG A 358 -2.73 -16.90 -10.47
C ARG A 358 -3.30 -15.50 -10.66
N PHE A 359 -2.64 -14.48 -10.10
CA PHE A 359 -3.03 -13.09 -10.32
C PHE A 359 -2.90 -12.71 -11.80
N LEU A 360 -1.84 -13.14 -12.49
CA LEU A 360 -1.69 -12.88 -13.92
C LEU A 360 -2.85 -13.47 -14.73
N TYR A 361 -3.28 -14.70 -14.42
CA TYR A 361 -4.44 -15.30 -15.10
C TYR A 361 -5.76 -14.62 -14.74
N HIS A 362 -5.87 -14.07 -13.54
CA HIS A 362 -7.01 -13.22 -13.19
C HIS A 362 -7.00 -11.92 -14.00
N HIS A 363 -5.85 -11.24 -14.04
CA HIS A 363 -5.65 -9.98 -14.75
C HIS A 363 -5.85 -10.12 -16.26
N ASP A 364 -5.43 -11.24 -16.87
CA ASP A 364 -5.59 -11.50 -18.30
C ASP A 364 -7.02 -11.27 -18.81
N LEU A 365 -8.02 -11.51 -17.95
CA LEU A 365 -9.45 -11.38 -18.25
C LEU A 365 -10.16 -10.32 -17.40
N SER A 366 -9.42 -9.49 -16.66
CA SER A 366 -9.98 -8.37 -15.90
C SER A 366 -9.31 -7.06 -16.33
N ILE A 367 -8.34 -6.59 -15.54
CA ILE A 367 -7.70 -5.29 -15.73
C ILE A 367 -6.66 -5.30 -16.86
N VAL A 368 -6.24 -6.49 -17.30
CA VAL A 368 -5.10 -6.77 -18.16
C VAL A 368 -3.80 -6.28 -17.54
N SER A 369 -3.56 -4.97 -17.52
CA SER A 369 -2.35 -4.31 -17.01
C SER A 369 -2.71 -2.85 -16.69
N PRO A 370 -1.94 -2.15 -15.84
CA PRO A 370 -2.09 -0.70 -15.68
C PRO A 370 -1.98 0.06 -17.01
N SER A 371 -2.56 1.26 -17.06
CA SER A 371 -2.47 2.14 -18.23
C SER A 371 -1.02 2.31 -18.69
N GLY A 372 -0.73 2.05 -19.96
CA GLY A 372 0.64 2.15 -20.48
C GLY A 372 1.20 3.59 -20.44
N LEU A 373 0.35 4.61 -20.50
CA LEU A 373 0.77 6.00 -20.25
C LEU A 373 1.19 6.23 -18.80
N SER A 374 0.47 5.64 -17.83
CA SER A 374 0.88 5.69 -16.42
C SER A 374 2.20 4.96 -16.20
N GLN A 375 2.37 3.79 -16.83
CA GLN A 375 3.62 3.03 -16.77
C GLN A 375 4.78 3.81 -17.39
N LEU A 376 4.57 4.45 -18.55
CA LEU A 376 5.57 5.30 -19.21
C LEU A 376 5.96 6.47 -18.30
N ALA A 377 4.99 7.19 -17.74
CA ALA A 377 5.25 8.34 -16.88
C ALA A 377 6.04 7.94 -15.62
N ILE A 378 5.66 6.84 -14.97
CA ILE A 378 6.36 6.33 -13.78
C ILE A 378 7.77 5.85 -14.17
N HIS A 379 7.91 5.09 -15.27
CA HIS A 379 9.21 4.63 -15.76
C HIS A 379 10.15 5.79 -16.06
N THR A 380 9.69 6.80 -16.81
CA THR A 380 10.51 7.97 -17.12
C THR A 380 10.94 8.71 -15.84
N LEU A 381 10.05 8.84 -14.86
CA LEU A 381 10.38 9.49 -13.60
C LEU A 381 11.38 8.67 -12.77
N LEU A 382 11.07 7.40 -12.53
CA LEU A 382 11.79 6.54 -11.60
C LEU A 382 13.09 5.98 -12.17
N ASP A 383 13.10 5.51 -13.43
CA ASP A 383 14.28 4.88 -14.03
C ASP A 383 15.16 5.90 -14.77
N GLU A 384 14.56 6.80 -15.57
CA GLU A 384 15.34 7.68 -16.45
C GLU A 384 15.73 9.03 -15.84
N VAL A 385 14.96 9.54 -14.87
CA VAL A 385 15.21 10.86 -14.26
C VAL A 385 15.80 10.73 -12.87
N TRP A 386 15.16 10.01 -11.96
CA TRP A 386 15.61 9.91 -10.57
C TRP A 386 16.59 8.77 -10.32
N GLY A 387 16.40 7.63 -11.00
CA GLY A 387 17.00 6.38 -10.57
C GLY A 387 16.53 5.97 -9.17
N HIS A 388 17.07 4.86 -8.67
CA HIS A 388 16.74 4.34 -7.34
C HIS A 388 17.07 5.34 -6.22
N GLU A 389 18.25 5.95 -6.24
CA GLU A 389 18.68 6.88 -5.20
C GLU A 389 17.85 8.18 -5.18
N GLY A 390 17.46 8.69 -6.35
CA GLY A 390 16.57 9.84 -6.45
C GLY A 390 15.16 9.52 -5.95
N PHE A 391 14.68 8.29 -6.18
CA PHE A 391 13.40 7.85 -5.64
C PHE A 391 13.43 7.71 -4.11
N ILE A 392 14.48 7.12 -3.53
CA ILE A 392 14.65 7.09 -2.07
C ILE A 392 14.74 8.50 -1.49
N SER A 393 15.48 9.39 -2.15
CA SER A 393 15.57 10.80 -1.76
C SER A 393 14.20 11.49 -1.75
N TRP A 394 13.35 11.18 -2.74
CA TRP A 394 11.98 11.69 -2.79
C TRP A 394 11.12 11.15 -1.63
N LEU A 395 11.28 9.87 -1.30
CA LEU A 395 10.56 9.24 -0.19
C LEU A 395 10.97 9.82 1.17
N ASP A 396 12.25 10.11 1.39
CA ASP A 396 12.73 10.78 2.60
C ASP A 396 12.23 12.24 2.71
N TYR A 397 12.21 12.96 1.58
CA TYR A 397 11.56 14.27 1.53
C TYR A 397 10.08 14.18 1.92
N LEU A 398 9.36 13.21 1.35
CA LEU A 398 7.94 12.98 1.65
C LEU A 398 7.73 12.66 3.14
N ARG A 399 8.54 11.76 3.70
CA ARG A 399 8.56 11.43 5.13
C ARG A 399 8.69 12.69 5.98
N THR A 400 9.65 13.56 5.65
CA THR A 400 9.92 14.77 6.44
C THR A 400 8.76 15.78 6.37
N GLU A 401 8.12 15.93 5.20
CA GLU A 401 6.91 16.75 5.07
C GLU A 401 5.74 16.20 5.91
N TYR A 402 5.56 14.88 5.95
CA TYR A 402 4.54 14.26 6.79
C TYR A 402 4.87 14.34 8.28
N LEU A 403 6.14 14.26 8.68
CA LEU A 403 6.58 14.43 10.07
C LEU A 403 6.17 15.81 10.59
N GLN A 404 6.45 16.88 9.84
CA GLN A 404 6.05 18.23 10.23
C GLN A 404 4.52 18.35 10.41
N ARG A 405 3.75 17.77 9.50
CA ARG A 405 2.28 17.76 9.58
C ARG A 405 1.77 16.99 10.79
N ARG A 406 2.38 15.84 11.10
CA ARG A 406 2.09 15.02 12.27
C ARG A 406 2.30 15.83 13.56
N ASP A 407 3.42 16.55 13.66
CA ASP A 407 3.79 17.34 14.83
C ASP A 407 2.89 18.57 15.02
N VAL A 408 2.46 19.22 13.92
CA VAL A 408 1.49 20.32 13.99
C VAL A 408 0.15 19.84 14.55
N VAL A 409 -0.35 18.68 14.11
CA VAL A 409 -1.57 18.10 14.69
C VAL A 409 -1.34 17.65 16.13
N GLN A 410 -0.16 17.11 16.46
CA GLN A 410 0.20 16.73 17.81
C GLN A 410 0.07 17.91 18.78
N GLY A 411 0.75 19.01 18.47
CA GLY A 411 0.71 20.23 19.29
C GLY A 411 -0.70 20.79 19.41
N ALA A 412 -1.44 20.84 18.29
CA ALA A 412 -2.83 21.29 18.32
C ALA A 412 -3.72 20.41 19.20
N CYS A 413 -3.57 19.08 19.17
CA CYS A 413 -4.33 18.19 20.04
C CYS A 413 -3.94 18.38 21.51
N GLN A 414 -2.65 18.48 21.82
CA GLN A 414 -2.14 18.66 23.18
C GLN A 414 -2.59 19.97 23.83
N ASP A 415 -2.69 21.04 23.03
CA ASP A 415 -3.05 22.38 23.51
C ASP A 415 -4.56 22.62 23.56
N LEU A 416 -5.34 22.00 22.65
CA LEU A 416 -6.74 22.38 22.44
C LEU A 416 -7.75 21.32 22.89
N LEU A 417 -7.48 20.02 22.72
CA LEU A 417 -8.49 19.00 23.00
C LEU A 417 -8.74 18.82 24.51
N PRO A 418 -10.00 18.62 24.94
CA PRO A 418 -10.34 18.38 26.34
C PRO A 418 -9.83 16.99 26.78
N LYS A 419 -8.74 16.96 27.54
CA LYS A 419 -8.01 15.73 27.94
C LYS A 419 -8.82 14.83 28.86
N GLU A 420 -9.85 15.36 29.50
CA GLU A 420 -10.77 14.62 30.33
C GLU A 420 -11.70 13.67 29.55
N ILE A 421 -11.94 13.95 28.25
CA ILE A 421 -12.76 13.08 27.38
C ILE A 421 -12.01 12.61 26.13
N CYS A 422 -10.88 13.21 25.78
CA CYS A 422 -10.09 12.85 24.60
C CYS A 422 -8.77 12.17 24.98
N SER A 423 -8.43 11.10 24.27
CA SER A 423 -7.09 10.51 24.30
C SER A 423 -6.68 10.04 22.91
N TRP A 424 -5.39 10.06 22.61
CA TRP A 424 -4.84 9.65 21.32
C TRP A 424 -3.40 9.20 21.50
N GLN A 425 -2.92 8.42 20.53
CA GLN A 425 -1.50 8.10 20.40
C GLN A 425 -0.90 8.96 19.30
N VAL A 426 0.38 9.29 19.48
CA VAL A 426 1.15 9.98 18.45
C VAL A 426 1.56 8.91 17.43
N PRO A 427 1.13 9.00 16.17
CA PRO A 427 1.46 7.99 15.18
C PRO A 427 2.95 8.04 14.85
N ASP A 428 3.56 6.86 14.78
CA ASP A 428 4.97 6.67 14.40
C ASP A 428 5.18 6.51 12.89
N ALA A 429 4.10 6.37 12.13
CA ALA A 429 4.14 6.33 10.68
C ALA A 429 2.80 6.76 10.04
N GLY A 430 2.83 6.97 8.72
CA GLY A 430 1.63 7.19 7.92
C GLY A 430 1.06 8.60 8.03
N MET A 431 -0.27 8.70 8.01
CA MET A 431 -0.97 9.98 7.80
C MET A 431 -2.28 10.13 8.57
N PHE A 432 -2.46 9.37 9.65
CA PHE A 432 -3.69 9.32 10.44
C PHE A 432 -3.42 9.48 11.94
N TYR A 433 -4.26 10.28 12.58
CA TYR A 433 -4.49 10.30 14.02
C TYR A 433 -5.79 9.57 14.34
N TRP A 434 -5.78 8.83 15.44
CA TRP A 434 -6.92 8.11 15.97
C TRP A 434 -7.27 8.66 17.35
N ILE A 435 -8.35 9.45 17.41
CA ILE A 435 -8.72 10.20 18.60
C ILE A 435 -9.86 9.45 19.27
N ARG A 436 -9.58 8.86 20.44
CA ARG A 436 -10.57 8.23 21.32
C ARG A 436 -11.35 9.29 22.07
N ILE A 437 -12.66 9.14 22.09
CA ILE A 437 -13.60 9.96 22.85
C ILE A 437 -14.27 9.07 23.91
N ASP A 438 -14.25 9.50 25.17
CA ASP A 438 -15.01 8.85 26.22
C ASP A 438 -16.50 9.22 26.13
N TRP A 439 -17.21 8.51 25.26
CA TRP A 439 -18.64 8.74 25.02
C TRP A 439 -19.52 8.50 26.26
N ARG A 440 -19.03 7.75 27.27
CA ARG A 440 -19.79 7.51 28.51
C ARG A 440 -19.89 8.76 29.37
N ALA A 441 -19.00 9.73 29.18
CA ALA A 441 -19.10 11.03 29.83
C ALA A 441 -20.22 11.91 29.25
N HIS A 442 -20.72 11.59 28.05
CA HIS A 442 -21.73 12.38 27.35
C HIS A 442 -23.08 12.42 28.10
N PRO A 443 -23.81 13.54 28.14
CA PRO A 443 -25.10 13.63 28.83
C PRO A 443 -26.13 12.58 28.37
N ALA A 444 -26.19 12.29 27.07
CA ALA A 444 -27.09 11.28 26.52
C ALA A 444 -26.78 9.83 26.97
N ALA A 445 -25.59 9.56 27.50
CA ALA A 445 -25.24 8.25 28.04
C ALA A 445 -25.74 8.02 29.48
N LYS A 446 -26.26 9.05 30.15
CA LYS A 446 -26.70 8.98 31.55
C LYS A 446 -28.20 8.71 31.65
N GLY A 447 -28.58 7.66 32.39
CA GLY A 447 -29.97 7.39 32.75
C GLY A 447 -30.87 6.94 31.58
N THR A 448 -30.28 6.43 30.51
CA THR A 448 -30.99 5.87 29.34
C THR A 448 -31.30 4.39 29.54
N ASN A 449 -32.42 3.94 28.95
CA ASN A 449 -32.81 2.52 28.86
C ASN A 449 -32.41 1.88 27.52
N GLU A 450 -31.82 2.66 26.61
CA GLU A 450 -31.32 2.17 25.31
C GLU A 450 -30.08 1.28 25.48
N SER A 451 -29.83 0.41 24.51
CA SER A 451 -28.63 -0.44 24.53
C SER A 451 -27.36 0.41 24.38
N GLU A 452 -26.23 -0.06 24.95
CA GLU A 452 -24.95 0.66 24.79
C GLU A 452 -24.59 0.93 23.33
N LEU A 453 -24.96 0.02 22.42
CA LEU A 453 -24.69 0.17 20.99
C LEU A 453 -25.47 1.33 20.37
N GLU A 454 -26.77 1.46 20.69
CA GLU A 454 -27.62 2.54 20.19
C GLU A 454 -27.13 3.90 20.68
N VAL A 455 -26.84 3.99 21.99
CA VAL A 455 -26.34 5.22 22.62
C VAL A 455 -24.99 5.62 22.03
N PHE A 456 -24.06 4.67 21.91
CA PHE A 456 -22.75 4.88 21.32
C PHE A 456 -22.86 5.43 19.88
N MET A 457 -23.67 4.80 19.03
CA MET A 457 -23.85 5.23 17.65
C MET A 457 -24.50 6.60 17.55
N ALA A 458 -25.49 6.89 18.41
CA ALA A 458 -26.14 8.18 18.46
C ALA A 458 -25.17 9.30 18.87
N VAL A 459 -24.33 9.07 19.89
CA VAL A 459 -23.32 10.04 20.34
C VAL A 459 -22.28 10.29 19.24
N GLU A 460 -21.80 9.25 18.55
CA GLU A 460 -20.87 9.41 17.41
C GLU A 460 -21.48 10.27 16.28
N ASP A 461 -22.75 10.04 15.95
CA ASP A 461 -23.47 10.82 14.94
C ASP A 461 -23.70 12.27 15.36
N CYS A 462 -24.02 12.54 16.63
CA CYS A 462 -24.17 13.90 17.15
C CYS A 462 -22.86 14.68 17.07
N ILE A 463 -21.76 14.12 17.60
CA ILE A 463 -20.43 14.73 17.52
C ILE A 463 -20.05 15.00 16.07
N TYR A 464 -20.27 14.03 15.17
CA TYR A 464 -19.97 14.20 13.75
C TYR A 464 -20.77 15.35 13.12
N ARG A 465 -22.08 15.43 13.35
CA ARG A 465 -22.94 16.48 12.79
C ARG A 465 -22.58 17.86 13.35
N THR A 466 -22.25 17.95 14.63
CA THR A 466 -21.87 19.22 15.26
C THR A 466 -20.47 19.65 14.82
N ALA A 467 -19.52 18.73 14.65
CA ALA A 467 -18.25 19.02 14.01
C ALA A 467 -18.42 19.60 12.59
N LEU A 468 -19.34 19.03 11.79
CA LEU A 468 -19.67 19.56 10.47
C LEU A 468 -20.28 20.97 10.52
N LYS A 469 -21.16 21.26 11.49
CA LYS A 469 -21.71 22.62 11.69
C LYS A 469 -20.60 23.63 12.02
N HIS A 470 -19.60 23.22 12.80
CA HIS A 470 -18.40 24.02 13.09
C HIS A 470 -17.40 24.07 11.92
N GLY A 471 -17.70 23.40 10.80
CA GLY A 471 -16.91 23.46 9.57
C GLY A 471 -15.66 22.59 9.59
N VAL A 472 -15.70 21.42 10.25
CA VAL A 472 -14.65 20.41 10.20
C VAL A 472 -15.23 19.01 10.03
N MET A 473 -14.57 18.15 9.26
CA MET A 473 -15.01 16.78 8.99
C MET A 473 -13.92 15.79 9.41
N PHE A 474 -14.34 14.76 10.14
CA PHE A 474 -13.54 13.60 10.50
C PHE A 474 -14.21 12.33 9.97
N CYS A 475 -13.49 11.21 9.93
CA CYS A 475 -14.13 9.92 9.66
C CYS A 475 -14.55 9.29 10.99
N LYS A 476 -15.82 8.88 11.07
CA LYS A 476 -16.37 8.13 12.20
C LYS A 476 -15.63 6.80 12.38
N GLY A 477 -15.33 6.43 13.61
CA GLY A 477 -14.60 5.20 13.90
C GLY A 477 -15.42 3.95 13.57
N SER A 478 -16.74 4.04 13.68
CA SER A 478 -17.67 2.97 13.27
C SER A 478 -17.51 2.52 11.82
N ALA A 479 -17.08 3.40 10.92
CA ALA A 479 -16.88 3.08 9.50
C ALA A 479 -15.71 2.12 9.24
N PHE A 480 -14.83 1.92 10.23
CA PHE A 480 -13.63 1.10 10.10
C PHE A 480 -13.73 -0.24 10.86
N ARG A 481 -14.85 -0.50 11.53
CA ARG A 481 -15.01 -1.71 12.34
C ARG A 481 -15.21 -2.94 11.47
N ALA A 482 -14.36 -3.95 11.66
CA ALA A 482 -14.51 -5.24 11.01
C ALA A 482 -15.82 -5.94 11.46
N ASP A 483 -16.16 -5.81 12.74
CA ASP A 483 -17.43 -6.27 13.32
C ASP A 483 -18.05 -5.18 14.21
N ASN A 484 -19.37 -5.01 14.11
CA ASN A 484 -20.12 -4.01 14.85
C ASN A 484 -20.53 -4.49 16.26
N GLU A 485 -20.39 -5.78 16.56
CA GLU A 485 -21.00 -6.34 17.77
C GLU A 485 -20.13 -6.24 19.03
N GLN A 486 -18.79 -6.17 18.94
CA GLN A 486 -17.94 -6.41 20.11
C GLN A 486 -17.31 -5.16 20.75
N CYS A 487 -16.72 -4.26 19.96
CA CYS A 487 -16.03 -3.10 20.52
C CYS A 487 -17.04 -1.98 20.88
N ARG A 488 -16.86 -1.28 22.01
CA ARG A 488 -17.72 -0.16 22.46
C ARG A 488 -16.93 1.12 22.74
N GLU A 489 -15.82 1.32 22.02
CA GLU A 489 -15.01 2.53 22.11
C GLU A 489 -15.30 3.51 20.96
N LEU A 490 -15.36 4.81 21.26
CA LEU A 490 -15.63 5.83 20.25
C LEU A 490 -14.34 6.46 19.75
N PHE A 491 -14.21 6.52 18.44
CA PHE A 491 -13.05 7.11 17.80
C PHE A 491 -13.42 7.99 16.62
N PHE A 492 -12.57 8.97 16.33
CA PHE A 492 -12.56 9.70 15.07
C PHE A 492 -11.17 9.62 14.44
N ARG A 493 -11.12 9.29 13.14
CA ARG A 493 -9.88 9.38 12.36
C ARG A 493 -9.72 10.79 11.81
N ALA A 494 -8.57 11.40 12.10
CA ALA A 494 -8.13 12.65 11.51
C ALA A 494 -6.95 12.39 10.57
N THR A 495 -7.02 12.80 9.30
CA THR A 495 -5.85 12.76 8.43
C THR A 495 -5.11 14.09 8.44
N PHE A 496 -3.78 14.05 8.35
CA PHE A 496 -2.94 15.24 8.23
C PHE A 496 -2.30 15.41 6.83
N ALA A 497 -2.80 14.67 5.84
CA ALA A 497 -2.26 14.67 4.49
C ALA A 497 -2.66 15.90 3.65
N THR A 498 -3.93 16.32 3.72
CA THR A 498 -4.51 17.23 2.71
C THR A 498 -4.50 18.70 3.12
N ALA A 499 -4.90 19.01 4.35
CA ALA A 499 -5.05 20.38 4.82
C ALA A 499 -3.69 21.10 4.96
N THR A 500 -3.66 22.43 4.83
CA THR A 500 -2.44 23.20 5.15
C THR A 500 -2.12 23.15 6.64
N LEU A 501 -0.89 23.48 7.03
CA LEU A 501 -0.49 23.48 8.45
C LEU A 501 -1.40 24.37 9.32
N GLN A 502 -1.79 25.55 8.81
CA GLN A 502 -2.73 26.43 9.52
C GLN A 502 -4.14 25.83 9.61
N GLN A 503 -4.61 25.20 8.53
CA GLN A 503 -5.91 24.52 8.52
C GLN A 503 -5.94 23.32 9.47
N LEU A 504 -4.82 22.60 9.67
CA LEU A 504 -4.74 21.50 10.63
C LEU A 504 -5.00 21.98 12.07
N VAL A 505 -4.36 23.08 12.49
CA VAL A 505 -4.61 23.68 13.82
C VAL A 505 -6.06 24.16 13.95
N GLU A 506 -6.58 24.84 12.92
CA GLU A 506 -7.95 25.33 12.92
C GLU A 506 -8.98 24.18 12.92
N ALA A 507 -8.71 23.06 12.25
CA ALA A 507 -9.55 21.88 12.26
C ALA A 507 -9.69 21.31 13.68
N ILE A 508 -8.58 21.17 14.42
CA ILE A 508 -8.62 20.72 15.82
C ILE A 508 -9.34 21.74 16.72
N ARG A 509 -9.15 23.05 16.48
CA ARG A 509 -9.88 24.10 17.20
C ARG A 509 -11.39 24.02 16.98
N ARG A 510 -11.85 23.76 15.76
CA ARG A 510 -13.27 23.56 15.43
C ARG A 510 -13.81 22.28 16.05
N PHE A 511 -13.03 21.21 16.04
CA PHE A 511 -13.42 19.95 16.66
C PHE A 511 -13.59 20.09 18.17
N ARG A 512 -12.67 20.80 18.84
CA ARG A 512 -12.81 21.16 20.25
C ARG A 512 -14.14 21.87 20.53
N LYS A 513 -14.52 22.87 19.72
CA LYS A 513 -15.81 23.57 19.90
C LYS A 513 -16.99 22.61 19.84
N ALA A 514 -16.99 21.71 18.86
CA ALA A 514 -18.03 20.70 18.75
C ALA A 514 -18.09 19.78 19.97
N LEU A 515 -16.94 19.32 20.48
CA LEU A 515 -16.89 18.51 21.70
C LEU A 515 -17.39 19.28 22.93
N LEU A 516 -17.04 20.55 23.08
CA LEU A 516 -17.52 21.37 24.20
C LEU A 516 -19.03 21.60 24.14
N GLU A 517 -19.58 21.82 22.96
CA GLU A 517 -21.02 21.97 22.74
C GLU A 517 -21.76 20.67 23.12
N GLU A 518 -21.32 19.52 22.62
CA GLU A 518 -21.97 18.23 22.86
C GLU A 518 -21.85 17.73 24.31
N PHE A 519 -20.70 17.93 24.96
CA PHE A 519 -20.47 17.40 26.31
C PHE A 519 -20.84 18.37 27.43
N TYR A 520 -20.82 19.69 27.18
CA TYR A 520 -20.96 20.70 28.22
C TYR A 520 -22.00 21.79 27.93
N ASN A 521 -22.71 21.76 26.79
CA ASN A 521 -23.63 22.82 26.33
C ASN A 521 -22.96 24.22 26.32
N ALA A 522 -21.67 24.28 25.98
CA ALA A 522 -20.80 25.46 26.09
C ALA A 522 -20.49 26.14 24.76
#